data_AF-A0A953Y408-F1
#
_entry.id   AF-A0A953Y408-F1
#
_cell.length_a   1.000
_cell.length_b   1.000
_cell.length_c   1.000
_cell.angle_alpha   90.00
_cell.angle_beta   90.00
_cell.angle_gamma   90.00
#
_symmetry.space_group_name_H-M   'P 1'
#
loop_
_entity.id
_entity.type
_entity.pdbx_description
1 polymer ?
#
loop_
_entity_poly.entity_id
_entity_poly.type
_entity_poly.pdbx_seq_one_letter_code
_entity_poly.pdbx_strand_id
1 'polypeptide(L)'
;MPDALLALQQRIRHRFASLGLLEEALVHASAREPGGSCNERLEFLGDAVLGLVVAERLLFLHPNEDEGPLTRARAQVVSSPSLAHCARRWGLGALLRTGPGLSAAQLSDSVLSDATEAVIGAVYLDGGLDAARSVILAAFGPTIEASLHAAEPSWKTELQEFTQAQRQEVPEYRVLDSSGPDHDKSFLVTCHVRGIEYGRGRGSSKRRAEQAAAKRALGALLSGGEQRARVSAPPPGPLLHVVARPEWEAACAAGRYAPPSLEGEGFIHYSLPWQVLGVASARFAGQRDLVLLVLDPERVDGRLVYEDCYATTRAYPHVYAALRPEQVLEVHPFAPRDPDGFELPEALKHDLDPA
;
A
#
# COMPACT_ATOMS: atom_id res chain seq x y z
N MET A 1 -29.88 -40.65 6.50
CA MET A 1 -28.47 -40.26 6.24
C MET A 1 -28.14 -40.18 4.74
N PRO A 2 -28.48 -41.16 3.87
CA PRO A 2 -28.11 -41.11 2.44
C PRO A 2 -28.61 -39.85 1.71
N ASP A 3 -29.85 -39.44 1.94
CA ASP A 3 -30.44 -38.24 1.29
C ASP A 3 -29.76 -36.94 1.75
N ALA A 4 -29.30 -36.89 3.00
CA ALA A 4 -28.63 -35.72 3.57
C ALA A 4 -27.21 -35.54 2.99
N LEU A 5 -26.50 -36.65 2.77
CA LEU A 5 -25.19 -36.65 2.10
C LEU A 5 -25.33 -36.32 0.61
N LEU A 6 -26.40 -36.77 -0.05
CA LEU A 6 -26.71 -36.37 -1.42
C LEU A 6 -26.99 -34.86 -1.53
N ALA A 7 -27.78 -34.31 -0.61
CA ALA A 7 -28.04 -32.87 -0.55
C ALA A 7 -26.76 -32.05 -0.24
N LEU A 8 -25.83 -32.58 0.54
CA LEU A 8 -24.51 -31.96 0.74
C LEU A 8 -23.70 -31.95 -0.57
N GLN A 9 -23.61 -33.08 -1.27
CA GLN A 9 -22.94 -33.19 -2.57
C GLN A 9 -23.47 -32.18 -3.60
N GLN A 10 -24.78 -31.94 -3.62
CA GLN A 10 -25.39 -30.92 -4.47
C GLN A 10 -24.98 -29.49 -4.07
N ARG A 11 -24.93 -29.18 -2.78
CA ARG A 11 -24.53 -27.85 -2.26
C ARG A 11 -23.06 -27.55 -2.50
N ILE A 12 -22.18 -28.53 -2.34
CA ILE A 12 -20.74 -28.38 -2.64
C ILE A 12 -20.45 -28.49 -4.14
N ARG A 13 -21.39 -29.01 -4.94
CA ARG A 13 -21.27 -29.28 -6.39
C ARG A 13 -20.18 -30.30 -6.75
N HIS A 14 -20.00 -31.30 -5.89
CA HIS A 14 -19.09 -32.43 -6.10
C HIS A 14 -19.82 -33.73 -5.76
N ARG A 15 -19.74 -34.71 -6.66
CA ARG A 15 -20.29 -36.04 -6.45
C ARG A 15 -19.14 -36.99 -6.10
N PHE A 16 -19.16 -37.51 -4.89
CA PHE A 16 -18.12 -38.40 -4.40
C PHE A 16 -18.20 -39.76 -5.10
N ALA A 17 -17.04 -40.25 -5.54
CA ALA A 17 -16.89 -41.64 -5.93
C ALA A 17 -16.81 -42.55 -4.68
N SER A 18 -16.15 -42.07 -3.63
CA SER A 18 -16.07 -42.73 -2.32
C SER A 18 -16.78 -41.92 -1.24
N LEU A 19 -18.02 -42.32 -0.91
CA LEU A 19 -18.79 -41.67 0.16
C LEU A 19 -18.10 -41.75 1.53
N GLY A 20 -17.25 -42.76 1.76
CA GLY A 20 -16.51 -42.90 3.02
C GLY A 20 -15.61 -41.71 3.34
N LEU A 21 -15.07 -41.02 2.32
CA LEU A 21 -14.29 -39.79 2.51
C LEU A 21 -15.16 -38.65 3.04
N LEU A 22 -16.37 -38.50 2.50
CA LEU A 22 -17.32 -37.50 2.96
C LEU A 22 -17.85 -37.83 4.36
N GLU A 23 -18.09 -39.11 4.65
CA GLU A 23 -18.51 -39.56 5.97
C GLU A 23 -17.43 -39.30 7.02
N GLU A 24 -16.16 -39.59 6.73
CA GLU A 24 -15.02 -39.29 7.61
C GLU A 24 -14.88 -37.78 7.88
N ALA A 25 -15.02 -36.95 6.84
CA ALA A 25 -14.97 -35.48 6.98
C ALA A 25 -16.04 -34.92 7.94
N LEU A 26 -17.13 -35.66 8.15
CA LEU A 26 -18.24 -35.29 9.02
C LEU A 26 -18.14 -35.89 10.44
N VAL A 27 -17.04 -36.56 10.79
CA VAL A 27 -16.82 -37.10 12.14
C VAL A 27 -15.85 -36.20 12.91
N HIS A 28 -16.36 -35.43 13.87
CA HIS A 28 -15.52 -34.67 14.78
C HIS A 28 -14.74 -35.59 15.72
N ALA A 29 -13.54 -35.19 16.15
CA ALA A 29 -12.69 -35.98 17.05
C ALA A 29 -13.40 -36.49 18.32
N SER A 30 -14.35 -35.72 18.88
CA SER A 30 -15.15 -36.14 20.04
C SER A 30 -16.06 -37.35 19.79
N ALA A 31 -16.40 -37.61 18.53
CA ALA A 31 -17.24 -38.73 18.10
C ALA A 31 -16.40 -39.92 17.59
N ARG A 32 -15.07 -39.84 17.69
CA ARG A 32 -14.17 -40.89 17.22
C ARG A 32 -14.32 -42.13 18.09
N GLU A 33 -14.81 -43.20 17.48
CA GLU A 33 -14.80 -44.53 18.09
C GLU A 33 -13.36 -45.06 18.23
N PRO A 34 -13.07 -45.93 19.20
CA PRO A 34 -11.75 -46.55 19.33
C PRO A 34 -11.32 -47.26 18.02
N GLY A 35 -10.22 -46.81 17.42
CA GLY A 35 -9.72 -47.33 16.14
C GLY A 35 -10.42 -46.78 14.89
N GLY A 36 -11.39 -45.87 15.04
CA GLY A 36 -12.05 -45.17 13.94
C GLY A 36 -11.28 -43.93 13.47
N SER A 37 -11.60 -43.45 12.27
CA SER A 37 -11.09 -42.17 11.74
C SER A 37 -11.98 -40.99 12.13
N CYS A 38 -11.40 -39.80 12.08
CA CYS A 38 -12.08 -38.52 12.27
C CYS A 38 -11.53 -37.51 11.27
N ASN A 39 -12.18 -36.36 11.20
CA ASN A 39 -11.92 -35.32 10.23
C ASN A 39 -10.53 -34.67 10.31
N GLU A 40 -9.81 -34.73 11.45
CA GLU A 40 -8.51 -34.07 11.69
C GLU A 40 -7.46 -34.28 10.57
N ARG A 41 -7.37 -35.50 9.99
CA ARG A 41 -6.41 -35.77 8.89
C ARG A 41 -6.82 -35.12 7.58
N LEU A 42 -8.13 -35.06 7.32
CA LEU A 42 -8.70 -34.43 6.14
C LEU A 42 -8.66 -32.91 6.27
N GLU A 43 -8.89 -32.39 7.48
CA GLU A 43 -8.73 -30.97 7.84
C GLU A 43 -7.32 -30.49 7.52
N PHE A 44 -6.30 -31.16 8.05
CA PHE A 44 -4.90 -30.85 7.79
C PHE A 44 -4.58 -30.76 6.28
N LEU A 45 -5.09 -31.70 5.48
CA LEU A 45 -4.90 -31.69 4.03
C LEU A 45 -5.72 -30.58 3.36
N GLY A 46 -6.95 -30.38 3.83
CA GLY A 46 -7.89 -29.40 3.30
C GLY A 46 -7.43 -27.97 3.47
N ASP A 47 -6.85 -27.61 4.62
CA ASP A 47 -6.24 -26.30 4.87
C ASP A 47 -5.15 -26.00 3.82
N ALA A 48 -4.22 -26.93 3.62
CA ALA A 48 -3.15 -26.76 2.64
C ALA A 48 -3.68 -26.58 1.20
N VAL A 49 -4.69 -27.37 0.81
CA VAL A 49 -5.33 -27.28 -0.52
C VAL A 49 -6.08 -25.96 -0.68
N LEU A 50 -6.84 -25.55 0.33
CA LEU A 50 -7.55 -24.27 0.35
C LEU A 50 -6.57 -23.10 0.21
N GLY A 51 -5.52 -23.09 1.04
CA GLY A 51 -4.48 -22.07 1.04
C GLY A 51 -3.81 -21.91 -0.33
N LEU A 52 -3.50 -23.03 -1.00
CA LEU A 52 -2.93 -23.02 -2.35
C LEU A 52 -3.89 -22.40 -3.37
N VAL A 53 -5.14 -22.87 -3.43
CA VAL A 53 -6.12 -22.41 -4.43
C VAL A 53 -6.45 -20.92 -4.23
N VAL A 54 -6.60 -20.48 -2.98
CA VAL A 54 -6.84 -19.07 -2.65
C VAL A 54 -5.64 -18.21 -3.05
N ALA A 55 -4.42 -18.62 -2.72
CA ALA A 55 -3.20 -17.88 -3.08
C ALA A 55 -3.06 -17.73 -4.60
N GLU A 56 -3.26 -18.82 -5.35
CA GLU A 56 -3.21 -18.80 -6.82
C GLU A 56 -4.28 -17.88 -7.42
N ARG A 57 -5.51 -17.91 -6.89
CA ARG A 57 -6.58 -17.04 -7.37
C ARG A 57 -6.29 -15.56 -7.09
N LEU A 58 -5.73 -15.25 -5.92
CA LEU A 58 -5.33 -13.88 -5.57
C LEU A 58 -4.23 -13.36 -6.49
N LEU A 59 -3.19 -14.17 -6.77
CA LEU A 59 -2.13 -13.84 -7.71
C LEU A 59 -2.68 -13.56 -9.13
N PHE A 60 -3.62 -14.39 -9.59
CA PHE A 60 -4.25 -14.20 -10.89
C PHE A 60 -5.08 -12.92 -10.97
N LEU A 61 -5.86 -12.61 -9.94
CA LEU A 61 -6.72 -11.42 -9.91
C LEU A 61 -5.91 -10.12 -9.72
N HIS A 62 -4.73 -10.20 -9.09
CA HIS A 62 -3.95 -9.05 -8.69
C HIS A 62 -2.46 -9.20 -9.03
N PRO A 63 -2.11 -9.22 -10.33
CA PRO A 63 -0.76 -9.54 -10.81
C PRO A 63 0.30 -8.50 -10.43
N ASN A 64 -0.10 -7.31 -9.98
CA ASN A 64 0.79 -6.20 -9.64
C ASN A 64 0.85 -5.91 -8.12
N GLU A 65 0.22 -6.73 -7.28
CA GLU A 65 0.23 -6.54 -5.82
C GLU A 65 1.45 -7.20 -5.17
N ASP A 66 1.97 -6.54 -4.14
CA ASP A 66 3.07 -7.07 -3.32
C ASP A 66 2.61 -8.25 -2.43
N GLU A 67 3.55 -9.05 -1.94
CA GLU A 67 3.30 -10.22 -1.08
C GLU A 67 2.47 -9.91 0.17
N GLY A 68 2.69 -8.75 0.81
CA GLY A 68 2.04 -8.38 2.07
C GLY A 68 0.51 -8.28 1.98
N PRO A 69 -0.04 -7.43 1.08
CA PRO A 69 -1.47 -7.40 0.77
C PRO A 69 -2.06 -8.77 0.42
N LEU A 70 -1.38 -9.54 -0.42
CA LEU A 70 -1.82 -10.90 -0.82
C LEU A 70 -1.90 -11.84 0.39
N THR A 71 -0.93 -11.78 1.29
CA THR A 71 -0.88 -12.59 2.51
C THR A 71 -2.05 -12.26 3.45
N ARG A 72 -2.37 -10.97 3.64
CA ARG A 72 -3.51 -10.55 4.47
C ARG A 72 -4.84 -10.93 3.86
N ALA A 73 -5.00 -10.72 2.55
CA ALA A 73 -6.19 -11.13 1.82
C ALA A 73 -6.42 -12.64 1.93
N ARG A 74 -5.36 -13.45 1.74
CA ARG A 74 -5.42 -14.90 1.95
C ARG A 74 -5.87 -15.24 3.37
N ALA A 75 -5.21 -14.67 4.38
CA ALA A 75 -5.54 -14.92 5.79
C ALA A 75 -7.00 -14.56 6.13
N GLN A 76 -7.54 -13.49 5.53
CA GLN A 76 -8.94 -13.12 5.69
C GLN A 76 -9.88 -14.17 5.06
N VAL A 77 -9.59 -14.61 3.84
CA VAL A 77 -10.41 -15.61 3.12
C VAL A 77 -10.42 -16.95 3.83
N VAL A 78 -9.27 -17.40 4.33
CA VAL A 78 -9.11 -18.69 5.03
C VAL A 78 -9.26 -18.56 6.55
N SER A 79 -9.88 -17.48 7.03
CA SER A 79 -10.12 -17.29 8.46
C SER A 79 -11.27 -18.17 8.96
N SER A 80 -11.22 -18.56 10.24
CA SER A 80 -12.30 -19.36 10.87
C SER A 80 -13.70 -18.77 10.69
N PRO A 81 -13.93 -17.44 10.78
CA PRO A 81 -15.24 -16.87 10.50
C PRO A 81 -15.72 -17.07 9.05
N SER A 82 -14.81 -16.97 8.08
CA SER A 82 -15.09 -17.19 6.65
C SER A 82 -15.44 -18.66 6.38
N LEU A 83 -14.64 -19.57 6.92
CA LEU A 83 -14.87 -21.02 6.84
C LEU A 83 -16.16 -21.43 7.54
N ALA A 84 -16.42 -20.95 8.75
CA ALA A 84 -17.68 -21.20 9.47
C ALA A 84 -18.90 -20.64 8.73
N HIS A 85 -18.77 -19.50 8.06
CA HIS A 85 -19.83 -18.99 7.18
C HIS A 85 -20.10 -19.95 6.01
N CYS A 86 -19.06 -20.50 5.38
CA CYS A 86 -19.18 -21.53 4.37
C CYS A 86 -19.87 -22.81 4.92
N ALA A 87 -19.42 -23.29 6.08
CA ALA A 87 -20.00 -24.45 6.77
C ALA A 87 -21.52 -24.32 6.95
N ARG A 88 -21.99 -23.13 7.36
CA ARG A 88 -23.42 -22.84 7.56
C ARG A 88 -24.18 -22.88 6.23
N ARG A 89 -23.62 -22.33 5.15
CA ARG A 89 -24.20 -22.42 3.79
C ARG A 89 -24.28 -23.87 3.30
N TRP A 90 -23.25 -24.67 3.58
CA TRP A 90 -23.26 -26.11 3.31
C TRP A 90 -24.07 -26.92 4.32
N GLY A 91 -24.63 -26.28 5.35
CA GLY A 91 -25.41 -26.91 6.41
C GLY A 91 -24.65 -28.02 7.16
N LEU A 92 -23.34 -27.90 7.31
CA LEU A 92 -22.49 -28.91 7.94
C LEU A 92 -22.84 -29.15 9.41
N GLY A 93 -23.30 -28.10 10.12
CA GLY A 93 -23.63 -28.22 11.55
C GLY A 93 -24.70 -29.27 11.88
N ALA A 94 -25.64 -29.52 10.95
CA ALA A 94 -26.66 -30.55 11.12
C ALA A 94 -26.19 -31.96 10.71
N LEU A 95 -25.06 -32.05 10.01
CA LEU A 95 -24.52 -33.29 9.45
C LEU A 95 -23.31 -33.81 10.25
N LEU A 96 -22.64 -32.94 11.00
CA LEU A 96 -21.51 -33.27 11.85
C LEU A 96 -21.93 -34.26 12.94
N ARG A 97 -21.18 -35.35 13.03
CA ARG A 97 -21.28 -36.34 14.10
C ARG A 97 -20.36 -35.90 15.22
N THR A 98 -20.96 -35.65 16.37
CA THR A 98 -20.28 -35.20 17.58
C THR A 98 -20.51 -36.16 18.74
N GLY A 99 -19.62 -36.11 19.73
CA GLY A 99 -19.73 -36.93 20.93
C GLY A 99 -20.80 -36.39 21.88
N PRO A 100 -21.19 -37.15 22.92
CA PRO A 100 -22.29 -36.81 23.83
C PRO A 100 -22.12 -35.47 24.58
N GLY A 101 -20.91 -34.91 24.63
CA GLY A 101 -20.62 -33.61 25.25
C GLY A 101 -20.74 -32.39 24.34
N LEU A 102 -21.00 -32.58 23.04
CA LEU A 102 -21.03 -31.48 22.07
C LEU A 102 -22.30 -31.59 21.21
N SER A 103 -23.34 -30.80 21.53
CA SER A 103 -24.56 -30.79 20.73
C SER A 103 -24.43 -29.88 19.50
N ALA A 104 -25.27 -30.10 18.48
CA ALA A 104 -25.31 -29.27 17.27
C ALA A 104 -25.54 -27.76 17.55
N ALA A 105 -26.23 -27.43 18.65
CA ALA A 105 -26.46 -26.05 19.09
C ALA A 105 -25.24 -25.40 19.76
N GLN A 106 -24.23 -26.19 20.12
CA GLN A 106 -23.00 -25.76 20.79
C GLN A 106 -21.78 -25.78 19.84
N LEU A 107 -21.99 -26.06 18.55
CA LEU A 107 -20.91 -26.06 17.57
C LEU A 107 -20.33 -24.66 17.42
N SER A 108 -19.05 -24.52 17.79
CA SER A 108 -18.31 -23.28 17.64
C SER A 108 -17.91 -23.04 16.18
N ASP A 109 -17.54 -21.79 15.87
CA ASP A 109 -17.00 -21.44 14.55
C ASP A 109 -15.71 -22.21 14.23
N SER A 110 -14.93 -22.59 15.24
CA SER A 110 -13.77 -23.46 15.06
C SER A 110 -14.19 -24.83 14.52
N VAL A 111 -15.11 -25.53 15.19
CA VAL A 111 -15.53 -26.87 14.75
C VAL A 111 -16.16 -26.85 13.36
N LEU A 112 -16.90 -25.79 13.03
CA LEU A 112 -17.47 -25.60 11.69
C LEU A 112 -16.39 -25.29 10.64
N SER A 113 -15.34 -24.56 11.03
CA SER A 113 -14.18 -24.28 10.20
C SER A 113 -13.45 -25.57 9.84
N ASP A 114 -13.07 -26.34 10.85
CA ASP A 114 -12.34 -27.60 10.72
C ASP A 114 -13.10 -28.60 9.84
N ALA A 115 -14.43 -28.67 10.00
CA ALA A 115 -15.29 -29.49 9.15
C ALA A 115 -15.31 -29.03 7.68
N THR A 116 -15.21 -27.72 7.42
CA THR A 116 -15.16 -27.17 6.07
C THR A 116 -13.86 -27.57 5.38
N GLU A 117 -12.73 -27.44 6.09
CA GLU A 117 -11.42 -27.88 5.60
C GLU A 117 -11.41 -29.39 5.35
N ALA A 118 -11.95 -30.19 6.29
CA ALA A 118 -12.05 -31.63 6.10
C ALA A 118 -12.87 -32.04 4.87
N VAL A 119 -13.98 -31.35 4.58
CA VAL A 119 -14.75 -31.60 3.36
C VAL A 119 -13.93 -31.23 2.12
N ILE A 120 -13.15 -30.15 2.15
CA ILE A 120 -12.24 -29.78 1.05
C ILE A 120 -11.16 -30.86 0.85
N GLY A 121 -10.56 -31.35 1.93
CA GLY A 121 -9.57 -32.44 1.90
C GLY A 121 -10.16 -33.74 1.35
N ALA A 122 -11.40 -34.06 1.71
CA ALA A 122 -12.13 -35.20 1.16
C ALA A 122 -12.35 -35.06 -0.35
N VAL A 123 -12.79 -33.88 -0.82
CA VAL A 123 -12.97 -33.62 -2.28
C VAL A 123 -11.63 -33.76 -3.01
N TYR A 124 -10.54 -33.27 -2.43
CA TYR A 124 -9.21 -33.41 -3.03
C TYR A 124 -8.77 -34.87 -3.16
N LEU A 125 -8.99 -35.71 -2.14
CA LEU A 125 -8.66 -37.14 -2.23
C LEU A 125 -9.54 -37.91 -3.21
N ASP A 126 -10.80 -37.49 -3.38
CA ASP A 126 -11.76 -38.15 -4.26
C ASP A 126 -11.58 -37.76 -5.74
N GLY A 127 -11.37 -36.46 -6.01
CA GLY A 127 -11.40 -35.89 -7.37
C GLY A 127 -10.14 -35.11 -7.78
N GLY A 128 -9.12 -35.03 -6.92
CA GLY A 128 -7.88 -34.29 -7.18
C GLY A 128 -8.01 -32.77 -7.02
N LEU A 129 -6.94 -32.06 -7.38
CA LEU A 129 -6.84 -30.61 -7.19
C LEU A 129 -7.87 -29.83 -8.01
N ASP A 130 -8.21 -30.26 -9.23
CA ASP A 130 -9.17 -29.54 -10.08
C ASP A 130 -10.60 -29.61 -9.53
N ALA A 131 -11.00 -30.75 -8.97
CA ALA A 131 -12.29 -30.89 -8.29
C ALA A 131 -12.34 -29.99 -7.05
N ALA A 132 -11.30 -30.04 -6.21
CA ALA A 132 -11.19 -29.18 -5.03
C ALA A 132 -11.22 -27.70 -5.39
N ARG A 133 -10.47 -27.29 -6.43
CA ARG A 133 -10.43 -25.92 -6.96
C ARG A 133 -11.83 -25.45 -7.38
N SER A 134 -12.58 -26.26 -8.12
CA SER A 134 -13.94 -25.93 -8.53
C SER A 134 -14.85 -25.66 -7.32
N VAL A 135 -14.81 -26.54 -6.31
CA VAL A 135 -15.59 -26.39 -5.07
C VAL A 135 -15.17 -25.14 -4.30
N ILE A 136 -13.87 -24.92 -4.12
CA ILE A 136 -13.32 -23.76 -3.39
C ILE A 136 -13.72 -22.46 -4.09
N LEU A 137 -13.53 -22.34 -5.40
CA LEU A 137 -13.85 -21.12 -6.13
C LEU A 137 -15.36 -20.84 -6.16
N ALA A 138 -16.19 -21.89 -6.26
CA ALA A 138 -17.64 -21.73 -6.13
C ALA A 138 -18.05 -21.27 -4.72
N ALA A 139 -17.32 -21.70 -3.68
CA ALA A 139 -17.67 -21.40 -2.30
C ALA A 139 -17.14 -20.03 -1.83
N PHE A 140 -15.89 -19.70 -2.16
CA PHE A 140 -15.13 -18.57 -1.64
C PHE A 140 -14.84 -17.49 -2.69
N GLY A 141 -15.16 -17.70 -3.98
CA GLY A 141 -14.91 -16.75 -5.07
C GLY A 141 -15.31 -15.30 -4.76
N PRO A 142 -16.56 -15.04 -4.32
CA PRO A 142 -16.98 -13.69 -3.94
C PRO A 142 -16.17 -13.09 -2.78
N THR A 143 -15.78 -13.91 -1.80
CA THR A 143 -14.93 -13.49 -0.67
C THR A 143 -13.52 -13.16 -1.15
N ILE A 144 -12.96 -13.96 -2.06
CA ILE A 144 -11.64 -13.74 -2.66
C ILE A 144 -11.64 -12.42 -3.45
N GLU A 145 -12.64 -12.20 -4.30
CA GLU A 145 -12.78 -10.98 -5.09
C GLU A 145 -12.94 -9.72 -4.22
N ALA A 146 -13.65 -9.84 -3.09
CA ALA A 146 -13.80 -8.74 -2.14
C ALA A 146 -12.58 -8.53 -1.22
N SER A 147 -11.72 -9.54 -1.05
CA SER A 147 -10.70 -9.57 0.00
C SER A 147 -9.66 -8.47 -0.15
N LEU A 148 -9.21 -8.14 -1.37
CA LEU A 148 -8.24 -7.05 -1.55
C LEU A 148 -8.86 -5.65 -1.51
N HIS A 149 -10.16 -5.52 -1.76
CA HIS A 149 -10.87 -4.24 -1.55
C HIS A 149 -11.15 -3.97 -0.07
N ALA A 150 -11.26 -5.04 0.74
CA ALA A 150 -11.47 -4.98 2.18
C ALA A 150 -10.15 -4.98 2.98
N ALA A 151 -9.07 -5.56 2.45
CA ALA A 151 -7.74 -5.64 3.04
C ALA A 151 -6.90 -4.38 2.79
N GLU A 152 -7.51 -3.18 2.83
CA GLU A 152 -6.72 -1.98 3.04
C GLU A 152 -5.97 -2.15 4.38
N PRO A 153 -4.63 -2.18 4.38
CA PRO A 153 -3.86 -2.24 5.61
C PRO A 153 -4.34 -1.13 6.54
N SER A 154 -4.68 -1.47 7.79
CA SER A 154 -4.85 -0.46 8.82
C SER A 154 -3.47 -0.10 9.36
N TRP A 155 -2.69 0.62 8.57
CA TRP A 155 -1.47 1.29 9.02
C TRP A 155 -1.73 2.13 10.28
N LYS A 156 -2.97 2.60 10.47
CA LYS A 156 -3.42 3.24 11.72
C LYS A 156 -3.33 2.29 12.92
N THR A 157 -3.73 1.03 12.77
CA THR A 157 -3.66 0.00 13.82
C THR A 157 -2.20 -0.38 14.12
N GLU A 158 -1.41 -0.64 13.08
CA GLU A 158 0.01 -0.99 13.24
C GLU A 158 0.82 0.16 13.86
N LEU A 159 0.54 1.40 13.45
CA LEU A 159 1.11 2.59 14.08
C LEU A 159 0.68 2.73 15.54
N GLN A 160 -0.60 2.50 15.85
CA GLN A 160 -1.11 2.60 17.21
C GLN A 160 -0.49 1.55 18.13
N GLU A 161 -0.36 0.31 17.69
CA GLU A 161 0.32 -0.76 18.44
C GLU A 161 1.80 -0.39 18.68
N PHE A 162 2.48 0.12 17.66
CA PHE A 162 3.86 0.58 17.78
C PHE A 162 4.02 1.74 18.78
N THR A 163 3.21 2.80 18.66
CA THR A 163 3.33 3.98 19.54
C THR A 163 2.87 3.68 20.96
N GLN A 164 1.90 2.78 21.13
CA GLN A 164 1.46 2.33 22.45
C GLN A 164 2.53 1.47 23.13
N ALA A 165 3.19 0.58 22.40
CA ALA A 165 4.26 -0.27 22.92
C ALA A 165 5.54 0.52 23.25
N GLN A 166 5.95 1.46 22.40
CA GLN A 166 7.23 2.18 22.54
C GLN A 166 7.11 3.48 23.34
N ARG A 167 5.98 4.17 23.28
CA ARG A 167 5.84 5.55 23.77
C ARG A 167 4.57 5.81 24.60
N GLN A 168 3.75 4.78 24.85
CA GLN A 168 2.49 4.86 25.60
C GLN A 168 1.51 5.93 25.09
N GLU A 169 1.48 6.18 23.78
CA GLU A 169 0.67 7.27 23.21
C GLU A 169 -0.13 6.86 21.97
N VAL A 170 -1.23 7.59 21.74
CA VAL A 170 -2.17 7.37 20.64
C VAL A 170 -1.91 8.39 19.52
N PRO A 171 -1.75 7.97 18.26
CA PRO A 171 -1.56 8.88 17.13
C PRO A 171 -2.82 9.73 16.83
N GLU A 172 -2.63 11.03 16.58
CA GLU A 172 -3.68 11.97 16.17
C GLU A 172 -3.66 12.23 14.67
N TYR A 173 -4.83 12.29 14.03
CA TYR A 173 -4.95 12.61 12.61
C TYR A 173 -5.64 13.96 12.42
N ARG A 174 -5.09 14.80 11.53
CA ARG A 174 -5.65 16.12 11.19
C ARG A 174 -5.78 16.26 9.68
N VAL A 175 -6.97 16.62 9.19
CA VAL A 175 -7.19 16.97 7.78
C VAL A 175 -6.62 18.36 7.55
N LEU A 176 -5.64 18.46 6.66
CA LEU A 176 -5.04 19.74 6.25
C LEU A 176 -5.79 20.39 5.09
N ASP A 177 -6.25 19.57 4.14
CA ASP A 177 -6.94 20.05 2.95
C ASP A 177 -7.97 19.03 2.44
N SER A 178 -9.01 19.52 1.77
CA SER A 178 -9.95 18.72 1.00
C SER A 178 -10.32 19.49 -0.28
N SER A 179 -9.98 18.93 -1.43
CA SER A 179 -10.16 19.56 -2.75
C SER A 179 -10.79 18.59 -3.75
N GLY A 180 -11.35 19.11 -4.84
CA GLY A 180 -11.96 18.32 -5.92
C GLY A 180 -13.49 18.18 -5.85
N PRO A 181 -14.15 17.85 -6.99
CA PRO A 181 -15.60 17.67 -7.08
C PRO A 181 -16.05 16.40 -6.34
N ASP A 182 -17.33 16.28 -5.98
CA ASP A 182 -17.84 15.18 -5.14
C ASP A 182 -17.48 13.76 -5.64
N HIS A 183 -17.33 13.59 -6.94
CA HIS A 183 -16.96 12.32 -7.58
C HIS A 183 -15.44 12.09 -7.73
N ASP A 184 -14.62 13.09 -7.38
CA ASP A 184 -13.14 13.05 -7.43
C ASP A 184 -12.54 13.91 -6.29
N LYS A 185 -12.99 13.66 -5.06
CA LYS A 185 -12.51 14.34 -3.86
C LYS A 185 -11.14 13.81 -3.45
N SER A 186 -10.21 14.71 -3.16
CA SER A 186 -8.89 14.42 -2.60
C SER A 186 -8.77 15.02 -1.20
N PHE A 187 -8.27 14.23 -0.25
CA PHE A 187 -8.03 14.66 1.13
C PHE A 187 -6.54 14.59 1.42
N LEU A 188 -6.02 15.60 2.10
CA LEU A 188 -4.67 15.61 2.66
C LEU A 188 -4.77 15.53 4.18
N VAL A 189 -4.12 14.53 4.78
CA VAL A 189 -4.13 14.27 6.22
C VAL A 189 -2.71 14.18 6.77
N THR A 190 -2.50 14.75 7.94
CA THR A 190 -1.29 14.58 8.76
C THR A 190 -1.55 13.63 9.92
N CYS A 191 -0.55 12.82 10.26
CA CYS A 191 -0.49 11.99 11.46
C CYS A 191 0.53 12.59 12.44
N HIS A 192 0.10 12.82 13.67
CA HIS A 192 0.88 13.40 14.76
C HIS A 192 1.01 12.41 15.91
N VAL A 193 2.16 12.37 16.55
CA VAL A 193 2.38 11.66 17.83
C VAL A 193 3.05 12.68 18.74
N ARG A 194 2.55 12.90 19.96
CA ARG A 194 3.02 14.01 20.84
C ARG A 194 2.90 15.41 20.25
N GLY A 195 1.94 15.63 19.35
CA GLY A 195 1.81 16.87 18.60
C GLY A 195 2.96 17.12 17.59
N ILE A 196 3.83 16.14 17.38
CA ILE A 196 4.87 16.15 16.34
C ILE A 196 4.31 15.42 15.13
N GLU A 197 4.38 16.05 13.96
CA GLU A 197 3.97 15.43 12.71
C GLU A 197 4.99 14.36 12.27
N TYR A 198 4.53 13.11 12.12
CA TYR A 198 5.35 11.99 11.67
C TYR A 198 5.03 11.53 10.24
N GLY A 199 3.87 11.90 9.69
CA GLY A 199 3.52 11.50 8.32
C GLY A 199 2.39 12.30 7.69
N ARG A 200 2.45 12.46 6.36
CA ARG A 200 1.42 13.11 5.52
C ARG A 200 0.91 12.18 4.42
N GLY A 201 -0.39 11.97 4.34
CA GLY A 201 -1.02 11.12 3.35
C GLY A 201 -2.09 11.84 2.53
N ARG A 202 -2.14 11.56 1.23
CA ARG A 202 -3.26 11.93 0.36
C ARG A 202 -4.10 10.71 0.03
N GLY A 203 -5.39 10.90 -0.18
CA GLY A 203 -6.29 9.83 -0.64
C GLY A 203 -7.63 10.35 -1.10
N SER A 204 -8.33 9.54 -1.90
CA SER A 204 -9.65 9.87 -2.44
C SER A 204 -10.78 9.86 -1.39
N SER A 205 -10.45 9.51 -0.15
CA SER A 205 -11.31 9.61 1.02
C SER A 205 -10.46 9.95 2.25
N LYS A 206 -11.09 10.52 3.29
CA LYS A 206 -10.42 10.76 4.58
C LYS A 206 -9.73 9.50 5.10
N ARG A 207 -10.40 8.35 5.01
CA ARG A 207 -9.87 7.05 5.43
C ARG A 207 -8.58 6.70 4.68
N ARG A 208 -8.54 6.84 3.35
CA ARG A 208 -7.34 6.54 2.55
C ARG A 208 -6.19 7.50 2.84
N ALA A 209 -6.50 8.79 2.99
CA ALA A 209 -5.51 9.80 3.35
C ALA A 209 -4.90 9.54 4.73
N GLU A 210 -5.71 9.14 5.71
CA GLU A 210 -5.26 8.73 7.05
C GLU A 210 -4.37 7.48 7.01
N GLN A 211 -4.74 6.46 6.22
CA GLN A 211 -3.93 5.25 6.06
C GLN A 211 -2.56 5.57 5.44
N ALA A 212 -2.52 6.43 4.42
CA ALA A 212 -1.28 6.89 3.82
C ALA A 212 -0.42 7.70 4.80
N ALA A 213 -1.04 8.53 5.66
CA ALA A 213 -0.34 9.29 6.69
C ALA A 213 0.25 8.36 7.76
N ALA A 214 -0.50 7.34 8.18
CA ALA A 214 -0.10 6.36 9.17
C ALA A 214 1.07 5.48 8.69
N LYS A 215 1.05 5.03 7.43
CA LYS A 215 2.15 4.26 6.82
C LYS A 215 3.47 5.04 6.90
N ARG A 216 3.43 6.33 6.55
CA ARG A 216 4.61 7.20 6.57
C ARG A 216 5.08 7.48 8.00
N ALA A 217 4.15 7.70 8.93
CA ALA A 217 4.48 7.89 10.34
C ALA A 217 5.14 6.67 10.96
N LEU A 218 4.63 5.46 10.66
CA LEU A 218 5.23 4.22 11.15
C LEU A 218 6.64 4.02 10.58
N GLY A 219 6.83 4.28 9.29
CA GLY A 219 8.17 4.26 8.67
C GLY A 219 9.14 5.24 9.35
N ALA A 220 8.71 6.48 9.57
CA ALA A 220 9.54 7.51 10.23
C ALA A 220 9.93 7.12 11.67
N LEU A 221 9.03 6.46 12.40
CA LEU A 221 9.27 6.01 13.77
C LEU A 221 10.17 4.76 13.84
N LEU A 222 10.03 3.83 12.91
CA LEU A 222 10.84 2.60 12.84
C LEU A 222 12.29 2.87 12.46
N SER A 223 12.56 3.91 11.66
CA SER A 223 13.92 4.30 11.27
C SER A 223 14.73 4.98 12.40
N GLY A 224 14.27 4.93 13.66
CA GLY A 224 15.03 5.38 14.83
C GLY A 224 15.23 6.90 14.92
N GLY A 225 14.36 7.68 14.27
CA GLY A 225 14.46 9.14 14.20
C GLY A 225 14.06 9.86 15.49
N GLU A 226 14.76 9.62 16.60
CA GLU A 226 14.94 10.68 17.60
C GLU A 226 15.94 11.70 17.02
N GLN A 227 15.52 12.97 16.96
CA GLN A 227 16.13 14.10 16.25
C GLN A 227 15.97 14.15 14.70
N ARG A 228 14.86 14.74 14.24
CA ARG A 228 14.79 16.09 13.60
C ARG A 228 13.46 16.29 12.85
N ALA A 229 12.38 16.47 13.61
CA ALA A 229 11.28 17.35 13.19
C ALA A 229 11.65 18.81 13.50
N ARG A 230 12.73 19.25 12.87
CA ARG A 230 12.91 20.63 12.44
C ARG A 230 13.32 20.44 10.99
N VAL A 231 12.60 21.05 10.06
CA VAL A 231 13.26 21.48 8.83
C VAL A 231 14.35 22.42 9.33
N SER A 232 15.55 21.89 9.56
CA SER A 232 16.73 22.73 9.56
C SER A 232 16.64 23.43 8.22
N ALA A 233 16.66 24.76 8.22
CA ALA A 233 16.90 25.49 6.99
C ALA A 233 18.02 24.75 6.24
N PRO A 234 17.82 24.40 4.96
CA PRO A 234 18.91 23.82 4.20
C PRO A 234 20.10 24.77 4.31
N PRO A 235 21.34 24.25 4.33
CA PRO A 235 22.52 25.08 4.45
C PRO A 235 22.46 26.22 3.42
N PRO A 236 22.90 27.44 3.79
CA PRO A 236 22.86 28.57 2.87
C PRO A 236 23.63 28.21 1.61
N GLY A 237 22.95 28.32 0.47
CA GLY A 237 23.48 27.97 -0.84
C GLY A 237 22.65 28.62 -1.94
N PRO A 238 23.21 28.76 -3.15
CA PRO A 238 22.51 29.41 -4.25
C PRO A 238 21.28 28.61 -4.67
N LEU A 239 20.23 29.31 -5.10
CA LEU A 239 19.10 28.70 -5.79
C LEU A 239 19.46 28.49 -7.25
N LEU A 240 19.22 27.28 -7.74
CA LEU A 240 19.51 26.89 -9.11
C LEU A 240 18.22 26.64 -9.89
N HIS A 241 18.14 27.17 -11.11
CA HIS A 241 17.02 26.92 -12.02
C HIS A 241 17.53 26.53 -13.40
N VAL A 242 16.99 25.42 -13.95
CA VAL A 242 17.33 24.95 -15.30
C VAL A 242 16.25 25.43 -16.26
N VAL A 243 16.65 26.10 -17.34
CA VAL A 243 15.76 26.63 -18.36
C VAL A 243 16.39 26.51 -19.74
N ALA A 244 15.58 26.42 -20.80
CA ALA A 244 16.08 26.46 -22.17
C ALA A 244 16.67 27.85 -22.48
N ARG A 245 17.82 27.89 -23.16
CA ARG A 245 18.49 29.15 -23.52
C ARG A 245 17.57 30.12 -24.27
N PRO A 246 16.79 29.70 -25.29
CA PRO A 246 15.92 30.62 -26.02
C PRO A 246 14.82 31.22 -25.13
N GLU A 247 14.31 30.44 -24.18
CA GLU A 247 13.30 30.90 -23.22
C GLU A 247 13.90 31.95 -22.26
N TRP A 248 15.13 31.73 -21.82
CA TRP A 248 15.84 32.68 -20.98
C TRP A 248 16.15 33.98 -21.70
N GLU A 249 16.62 33.92 -22.95
CA GLU A 249 16.89 35.10 -23.77
C GLU A 249 15.61 35.91 -24.04
N ALA A 250 14.49 35.24 -24.29
CA ALA A 250 13.19 35.88 -24.42
C ALA A 250 12.75 36.57 -23.11
N ALA A 251 12.98 35.93 -21.97
CA ALA A 251 12.67 36.50 -20.66
C ALA A 251 13.54 37.73 -20.32
N CYS A 252 14.82 37.71 -20.70
CA CYS A 252 15.72 38.86 -20.62
C CYS A 252 15.19 40.04 -21.45
N ALA A 253 14.74 39.79 -22.68
CA ALA A 253 14.16 40.83 -23.53
C ALA A 253 12.84 41.39 -22.97
N ALA A 254 12.03 40.54 -22.32
CA ALA A 254 10.76 40.92 -21.70
C ALA A 254 10.89 41.55 -20.30
N GLY A 255 12.07 41.45 -19.66
CA GLY A 255 12.29 41.88 -18.27
C GLY A 255 11.58 41.01 -17.22
N ARG A 256 11.06 39.84 -17.61
CA ARG A 256 10.30 38.95 -16.73
C ARG A 256 10.30 37.51 -17.26
N TYR A 257 10.56 36.58 -16.36
CA TYR A 257 10.44 35.14 -16.58
C TYR A 257 9.30 34.56 -15.76
N ALA A 258 8.37 33.88 -16.42
CA ALA A 258 7.23 33.21 -15.82
C ALA A 258 7.08 31.84 -16.50
N PRO A 259 7.64 30.75 -15.94
CA PRO A 259 7.52 29.43 -16.52
C PRO A 259 6.10 28.88 -16.36
N PRO A 260 5.72 27.83 -17.11
CA PRO A 260 4.41 27.18 -16.98
C PRO A 260 4.08 26.73 -15.54
N SER A 261 5.08 26.39 -14.72
CA SER A 261 4.85 26.05 -13.31
C SER A 261 4.30 27.24 -12.50
N LEU A 262 4.69 28.46 -12.84
CA LEU A 262 4.16 29.65 -12.15
C LEU A 262 2.69 29.88 -12.50
N GLU A 263 2.29 29.63 -13.75
CA GLU A 263 0.89 29.75 -14.18
C GLU A 263 0.02 28.59 -13.68
N GLY A 264 0.55 27.37 -13.70
CA GLY A 264 -0.19 26.14 -13.34
C GLY A 264 -0.19 25.80 -11.84
N GLU A 265 0.93 26.03 -11.15
CA GLU A 265 1.13 25.63 -9.74
C GLU A 265 1.25 26.85 -8.80
N GLY A 266 1.47 28.04 -9.35
CA GLY A 266 1.59 29.28 -8.58
C GLY A 266 3.01 29.60 -8.09
N PHE A 267 4.01 28.81 -8.48
CA PHE A 267 5.41 29.01 -8.09
C PHE A 267 6.41 28.50 -9.12
N ILE A 268 7.66 28.97 -9.01
CA ILE A 268 8.80 28.48 -9.78
C ILE A 268 9.56 27.46 -8.95
N HIS A 269 9.85 26.30 -9.54
CA HIS A 269 10.72 25.27 -8.96
C HIS A 269 12.19 25.67 -9.07
N TYR A 270 12.88 25.70 -7.94
CA TYR A 270 14.34 25.81 -7.87
C TYR A 270 14.93 24.52 -7.29
N SER A 271 16.24 24.40 -7.37
CA SER A 271 17.03 23.31 -6.81
C SER A 271 18.20 23.87 -6.01
N LEU A 272 18.62 23.14 -4.99
CA LEU A 272 19.94 23.31 -4.37
C LEU A 272 21.03 22.63 -5.23
N PRO A 273 22.32 22.96 -5.04
CA PRO A 273 23.42 22.34 -5.79
C PRO A 273 23.39 20.81 -5.81
N TRP A 274 23.15 20.17 -4.65
CA TRP A 274 23.05 18.71 -4.55
C TRP A 274 21.74 18.13 -5.15
N GLN A 275 20.74 18.96 -5.45
CA GLN A 275 19.45 18.53 -6.05
C GLN A 275 19.46 18.58 -7.58
N VAL A 276 20.15 19.57 -8.15
CA VAL A 276 19.90 19.99 -9.53
C VAL A 276 20.24 18.92 -10.57
N LEU A 277 21.27 18.10 -10.32
CA LEU A 277 21.67 17.04 -11.26
C LEU A 277 20.58 15.97 -11.39
N GLY A 278 19.95 15.56 -10.28
CA GLY A 278 18.85 14.60 -10.31
C GLY A 278 17.62 15.14 -11.03
N VAL A 279 17.30 16.42 -10.82
CA VAL A 279 16.20 17.11 -11.51
C VAL A 279 16.48 17.24 -13.01
N ALA A 280 17.69 17.64 -13.36
CA ALA A 280 18.14 17.78 -14.75
C ALA A 280 18.02 16.46 -15.51
N SER A 281 18.54 15.36 -14.94
CA SER A 281 18.44 14.03 -15.55
C SER A 281 17.00 13.54 -15.67
N ALA A 282 16.12 13.87 -14.71
CA ALA A 282 14.72 13.42 -14.74
C ALA A 282 13.83 14.22 -15.72
N ARG A 283 14.10 15.51 -15.91
CA ARG A 283 13.19 16.43 -16.63
C ARG A 283 13.72 16.95 -17.96
N PHE A 284 15.05 16.97 -18.14
CA PHE A 284 15.71 17.60 -19.27
C PHE A 284 16.63 16.65 -20.04
N ALA A 285 16.50 15.33 -19.82
CA ALA A 285 17.27 14.32 -20.55
C ALA A 285 17.19 14.52 -22.06
N GLY A 286 18.36 14.54 -22.72
CA GLY A 286 18.47 14.70 -24.18
C GLY A 286 18.35 16.13 -24.70
N GLN A 287 18.03 17.12 -23.87
CA GLN A 287 18.03 18.53 -24.26
C GLN A 287 19.44 19.12 -24.17
N ARG A 288 19.87 19.87 -25.19
CA ARG A 288 21.25 20.39 -25.29
C ARG A 288 21.39 21.89 -25.07
N ASP A 289 20.35 22.66 -25.34
CA ASP A 289 20.41 24.13 -25.28
C ASP A 289 19.77 24.67 -24.00
N LEU A 290 20.41 24.33 -22.88
CA LEU A 290 19.97 24.71 -21.55
C LEU A 290 20.98 25.65 -20.89
N VAL A 291 20.46 26.48 -20.00
CA VAL A 291 21.26 27.29 -19.09
C VAL A 291 20.85 27.00 -17.65
N LEU A 292 21.83 27.08 -16.76
CA LEU A 292 21.67 27.01 -15.32
C LEU A 292 21.75 28.43 -14.76
N LEU A 293 20.64 28.91 -14.22
CA LEU A 293 20.55 30.19 -13.54
C LEU A 293 20.94 30.01 -12.09
N VAL A 294 21.79 30.90 -11.59
CA VAL A 294 22.23 30.94 -10.19
C VAL A 294 21.67 32.20 -9.53
N LEU A 295 20.94 32.04 -8.43
CA LEU A 295 20.29 33.13 -7.72
C LEU A 295 20.66 33.10 -6.25
N ASP A 296 20.70 34.29 -5.65
CA ASP A 296 20.77 34.46 -4.20
C ASP A 296 19.36 34.28 -3.60
N PRO A 297 19.14 33.36 -2.64
CA PRO A 297 17.89 33.24 -1.90
C PRO A 297 17.39 34.56 -1.30
N GLU A 298 18.27 35.51 -0.96
CA GLU A 298 17.90 36.80 -0.37
C GLU A 298 17.44 37.84 -1.41
N ARG A 299 17.69 37.60 -2.71
CA ARG A 299 17.37 38.52 -3.80
C ARG A 299 16.13 38.14 -4.60
N VAL A 300 15.49 37.01 -4.28
CA VAL A 300 14.27 36.59 -4.97
C VAL A 300 13.07 37.42 -4.53
N ASP A 301 12.16 37.69 -5.46
CA ASP A 301 10.91 38.36 -5.13
C ASP A 301 9.91 37.35 -4.55
N GLY A 302 9.03 37.83 -3.69
CA GLY A 302 7.96 37.02 -3.13
C GLY A 302 8.45 36.03 -2.07
N ARG A 303 7.65 34.97 -1.88
CA ARG A 303 7.85 34.03 -0.78
C ARG A 303 8.69 32.84 -1.27
N LEU A 304 9.86 32.64 -0.67
CA LEU A 304 10.64 31.41 -0.81
C LEU A 304 10.19 30.40 0.24
N VAL A 305 9.79 29.20 -0.18
CA VAL A 305 9.37 28.11 0.70
C VAL A 305 10.07 26.81 0.30
N TYR A 306 10.60 26.10 1.29
CA TYR A 306 11.17 24.77 1.08
C TYR A 306 10.11 23.72 1.35
N GLU A 307 9.60 23.07 0.31
CA GLU A 307 8.46 22.14 0.40
C GLU A 307 8.75 20.83 -0.35
N ASP A 308 8.32 19.70 0.19
CA ASP A 308 8.38 18.40 -0.52
C ASP A 308 7.11 18.21 -1.34
N CYS A 309 7.15 18.66 -2.59
CA CYS A 309 6.04 18.53 -3.55
C CYS A 309 6.06 17.18 -4.29
N TYR A 310 7.11 16.37 -4.13
CA TYR A 310 7.34 15.14 -4.90
C TYR A 310 7.27 13.87 -4.06
N ALA A 311 6.99 13.99 -2.76
CA ALA A 311 7.03 12.89 -1.80
C ALA A 311 8.39 12.15 -1.77
N THR A 312 9.47 12.89 -2.03
CA THR A 312 10.85 12.36 -2.10
C THR A 312 11.59 12.45 -0.77
N THR A 313 10.89 12.81 0.31
CA THR A 313 11.42 13.11 1.66
C THR A 313 12.40 14.29 1.72
N ARG A 314 12.52 15.04 0.62
CA ARG A 314 13.46 16.14 0.46
C ARG A 314 12.71 17.41 0.06
N ALA A 315 12.97 18.51 0.76
CA ALA A 315 12.35 19.80 0.48
C ALA A 315 13.04 20.51 -0.69
N TYR A 316 12.26 20.95 -1.67
CA TYR A 316 12.73 21.74 -2.81
C TYR A 316 12.37 23.22 -2.61
N PRO A 317 13.24 24.16 -3.01
CA PRO A 317 12.93 25.58 -2.95
C PRO A 317 11.91 25.97 -4.02
N HIS A 318 10.82 26.61 -3.59
CA HIS A 318 9.80 27.18 -4.45
C HIS A 318 9.67 28.68 -4.20
N VAL A 319 9.65 29.47 -5.27
CA VAL A 319 9.41 30.92 -5.17
C VAL A 319 8.06 31.26 -5.79
N TYR A 320 7.19 31.87 -4.99
CA TYR A 320 5.84 32.27 -5.38
C TYR A 320 5.83 33.66 -6.04
N ALA A 321 6.66 33.85 -7.06
CA ALA A 321 6.74 35.06 -7.86
C ALA A 321 7.40 34.77 -9.22
N ALA A 322 7.21 35.69 -10.16
CA ALA A 322 7.99 35.70 -11.40
C ALA A 322 9.42 36.11 -11.12
N LEU A 323 10.36 35.57 -11.90
CA LEU A 323 11.76 35.91 -11.82
C LEU A 323 12.05 37.11 -12.74
N ARG A 324 12.75 38.11 -12.23
CA ARG A 324 13.30 39.20 -13.03
C ARG A 324 14.75 38.90 -13.42
N PRO A 325 15.16 39.16 -14.67
CA PRO A 325 16.53 38.90 -15.13
C PRO A 325 17.63 39.48 -14.24
N GLU A 326 17.39 40.64 -13.62
CA GLU A 326 18.36 41.32 -12.76
C GLU A 326 18.60 40.63 -11.40
N GLN A 327 17.80 39.62 -11.06
CA GLN A 327 17.95 38.82 -9.84
C GLN A 327 18.90 37.63 -10.03
N VAL A 328 19.20 37.27 -11.28
CA VAL A 328 20.14 36.20 -11.59
C VAL A 328 21.57 36.71 -11.43
N LEU A 329 22.34 36.02 -10.58
CA LEU A 329 23.75 36.33 -10.34
C LEU A 329 24.62 35.86 -11.48
N GLU A 330 24.42 34.61 -11.91
CA GLU A 330 25.24 33.96 -12.90
C GLU A 330 24.37 33.08 -13.81
N VAL A 331 24.80 32.97 -15.07
CA VAL A 331 24.16 32.12 -16.08
C VAL A 331 25.25 31.23 -16.66
N HIS A 332 25.13 29.92 -16.45
CA HIS A 332 26.09 28.94 -16.95
C HIS A 332 25.48 28.11 -18.08
N PRO A 333 26.21 27.82 -19.18
CA PRO A 333 25.81 26.78 -20.12
C PRO A 333 25.64 25.45 -19.38
N PHE A 334 24.53 24.75 -19.63
CA PHE A 334 24.17 23.54 -18.86
C PHE A 334 23.72 22.40 -19.78
N ALA A 335 24.64 21.93 -20.62
CA ALA A 335 24.38 20.83 -21.55
C ALA A 335 24.83 19.48 -20.96
N PRO A 336 24.15 18.37 -21.28
CA PRO A 336 24.64 17.03 -20.96
C PRO A 336 25.95 16.76 -21.71
N ARG A 337 26.96 16.26 -21.00
CA ARG A 337 28.29 15.94 -21.59
C ARG A 337 28.28 14.65 -22.39
N ASP A 338 27.46 13.68 -21.99
CA ASP A 338 27.38 12.32 -22.55
C ASP A 338 25.99 11.70 -22.25
N PRO A 339 25.69 10.46 -22.71
CA PRO A 339 24.42 9.77 -22.42
C PRO A 339 24.10 9.64 -20.91
N ASP A 340 25.14 9.73 -20.06
CA ASP A 340 25.08 9.45 -18.63
C ASP A 340 24.91 10.69 -17.73
N GLY A 341 24.61 11.87 -18.29
CA GLY A 341 23.96 12.95 -17.55
C GLY A 341 24.64 14.32 -17.54
N PHE A 342 24.19 15.15 -16.58
CA PHE A 342 24.59 16.54 -16.41
C PHE A 342 25.74 16.68 -15.40
N GLU A 343 26.56 17.71 -15.57
CA GLU A 343 27.59 18.10 -14.58
C GLU A 343 27.39 19.55 -14.13
N LEU A 344 27.66 19.82 -12.85
CA LEU A 344 27.68 21.18 -12.35
C LEU A 344 28.90 21.95 -12.88
N PRO A 345 28.76 23.27 -13.13
CA PRO A 345 29.91 24.17 -13.34
C PRO A 345 30.93 24.04 -12.20
N GLU A 346 32.23 24.12 -12.50
CA GLU A 346 33.31 23.99 -11.51
C GLU A 346 33.11 24.90 -10.28
N ALA A 347 32.61 26.12 -10.49
CA ALA A 347 32.33 27.09 -9.42
C ALA A 347 31.29 26.60 -8.39
N LEU A 348 30.39 25.69 -8.77
CA LEU A 348 29.29 25.17 -7.94
C LEU A 348 29.59 23.76 -7.39
N LYS A 349 30.71 23.14 -7.76
CA LYS A 349 31.07 21.79 -7.29
C LYS A 349 31.44 21.74 -5.80
N HIS A 350 31.88 22.86 -5.22
CA HIS A 350 32.20 22.96 -3.79
C HIS A 350 30.97 22.94 -2.89
N ASP A 351 29.78 23.22 -3.42
CA ASP A 351 28.51 23.30 -2.66
C ASP A 351 27.72 21.97 -2.69
N LEU A 352 28.33 20.89 -3.20
CA LEU A 352 27.70 19.57 -3.34
C LEU A 352 27.63 18.76 -2.05
N ASP A 353 28.38 19.13 -1.01
CA ASP A 353 28.52 18.33 0.22
C ASP A 353 28.19 19.12 1.48
N PRO A 354 26.93 19.10 1.93
CA PRO A 354 26.59 19.54 3.27
C PRO A 354 26.84 18.37 4.23
N ALA A 355 27.90 18.48 5.04
CA ALA A 355 28.23 17.55 6.12
C ALA A 355 27.04 17.18 7.03
#